data_AF-A0A350ET08-F1
#
_entry.id   AF-A0A350ET08-F1
#
_cell.length_a   1.000
_cell.length_b   1.000
_cell.length_c   1.000
_cell.angle_alpha   90.00
_cell.angle_beta   90.00
_cell.angle_gamma   90.00
#
_symmetry.space_group_name_H-M   'P 1'
#
loop_
_entity.id
_entity.type
_entity.pdbx_description
1 polymer ?
#
loop_
_entity_poly.entity_id
_entity_poly.type
_entity_poly.pdbx_seq_one_letter_code
_entity_poly.pdbx_strand_id
1 'polypeptide(L)'
;ELGFKVSLGHTNASAGQLRAAVAAGATGFTHLGNACPQSLDRHDNILWRVLDTPGLGVSLIHDTHHVAPALFRLIHRTLKPFQILHTTDAMAAAGAGPGLFPLGRHQLEVGVDGI
;
A
#
# COMPACT_ATOMS: atom_id res chain seq x y z
N GLU A 1 -12.28 22.12 8.62
CA GLU A 1 -11.78 20.73 8.50
C GLU A 1 -11.00 20.34 9.76
N LEU A 2 -10.87 19.04 10.05
CA LEU A 2 -10.20 18.51 11.26
C LEU A 2 -8.68 18.29 11.10
N GLY A 3 -8.09 18.62 9.94
CA GLY A 3 -6.65 18.51 9.70
C GLY A 3 -6.12 17.10 9.40
N PHE A 4 -7.00 16.10 9.27
CA PHE A 4 -6.61 14.73 8.96
C PHE A 4 -6.10 14.58 7.51
N LYS A 5 -5.12 13.69 7.33
CA LYS A 5 -4.73 13.20 6.01
C LYS A 5 -5.49 11.91 5.71
N VAL A 6 -6.15 11.87 4.57
CA VAL A 6 -6.93 10.71 4.14
C VAL A 6 -6.12 9.92 3.12
N SER A 7 -5.91 8.64 3.41
CA SER A 7 -5.25 7.68 2.52
C SER A 7 -6.20 6.54 2.17
N LEU A 8 -6.25 6.20 0.89
CA LEU A 8 -7.10 5.14 0.33
C LEU A 8 -6.36 3.80 0.40
N GLY A 9 -7.06 2.70 0.62
CA GLY A 9 -6.43 1.37 0.64
C GLY A 9 -7.47 0.30 0.87
N HIS A 10 -7.06 -0.98 0.82
CA HIS A 10 -7.96 -2.13 1.05
C HIS A 10 -9.22 -2.05 0.17
N THR A 11 -9.02 -1.74 -1.11
CA THR A 11 -10.10 -1.37 -2.02
C THR A 11 -9.81 -1.81 -3.45
N ASN A 12 -10.88 -1.98 -4.22
CA ASN A 12 -10.83 -2.15 -5.68
C ASN A 12 -11.58 -1.01 -6.40
N ALA A 13 -11.52 0.20 -5.82
CA ALA A 13 -12.25 1.37 -6.28
C ALA A 13 -12.06 1.65 -7.79
N SER A 14 -13.14 2.03 -8.46
CA SER A 14 -13.09 2.48 -9.85
C SER A 14 -12.32 3.80 -9.98
N ALA A 15 -11.84 4.11 -11.18
CA ALA A 15 -11.17 5.38 -11.45
C ALA A 15 -12.06 6.60 -11.13
N GLY A 16 -13.38 6.49 -11.33
CA GLY A 16 -14.33 7.53 -10.93
C GLY A 16 -14.39 7.73 -9.42
N GLN A 17 -14.38 6.64 -8.65
CA GLN A 17 -14.36 6.68 -7.19
C GLN A 17 -13.05 7.26 -6.65
N LEU A 18 -11.90 6.90 -7.24
CA LEU A 18 -10.59 7.46 -6.86
C LEU A 18 -10.55 8.97 -7.11
N ARG A 19 -10.98 9.43 -8.29
CA ARG A 19 -11.03 10.86 -8.60
C ARG A 19 -11.99 11.62 -7.68
N ALA A 20 -13.14 11.04 -7.37
CA ALA A 20 -14.08 11.63 -6.41
C ALA A 20 -13.46 11.74 -5.01
N ALA A 21 -12.74 10.71 -4.56
CA ALA A 21 -12.05 10.74 -3.27
C ALA A 21 -10.93 11.79 -3.23
N VAL A 22 -10.15 11.93 -4.31
CA VAL A 22 -9.14 12.99 -4.43
C VAL A 22 -9.79 14.37 -4.42
N ALA A 23 -10.88 14.56 -5.17
CA ALA A 23 -11.63 15.81 -5.17
C ALA A 23 -12.21 16.15 -3.78
N ALA A 24 -12.51 15.13 -2.97
CA ALA A 24 -12.94 15.27 -1.58
C ALA A 24 -11.77 15.45 -0.58
N GLY A 25 -10.52 15.48 -1.05
CA GLY A 25 -9.34 15.79 -0.22
C GLY A 25 -8.45 14.59 0.14
N ALA A 26 -8.67 13.40 -0.42
CA ALA A 26 -7.75 12.28 -0.27
C ALA A 26 -6.41 12.57 -0.97
N THR A 27 -5.29 12.27 -0.29
CA THR A 27 -3.94 12.60 -0.78
C THR A 27 -3.01 11.40 -0.86
N GLY A 28 -3.45 10.22 -0.40
CA GLY A 28 -2.59 9.03 -0.30
C GLY A 28 -3.26 7.76 -0.78
N PHE A 29 -2.45 6.79 -1.17
CA PHE A 29 -2.81 5.39 -1.31
C PHE A 29 -1.88 4.54 -0.43
N THR A 30 -2.46 3.79 0.49
CA THR A 30 -1.80 2.95 1.48
C THR A 30 -1.24 1.69 0.81
N HIS A 31 0.04 1.41 1.06
CA HIS A 31 0.81 0.20 0.73
C HIS A 31 0.46 -0.41 -0.64
N LEU A 32 0.57 0.39 -1.70
CA LEU A 32 0.16 0.04 -3.06
C LEU A 32 0.67 -1.34 -3.49
N GLY A 33 -0.26 -2.19 -3.95
CA GLY A 33 -0.04 -3.60 -4.28
C GLY A 33 -0.54 -4.57 -3.23
N ASN A 34 -0.68 -4.13 -1.98
CA ASN A 34 -1.14 -4.94 -0.86
C ASN A 34 -2.64 -4.72 -0.59
N ALA A 35 -3.32 -5.73 -0.04
CA ALA A 35 -4.77 -5.73 0.17
C ALA A 35 -5.60 -5.27 -1.06
N CYS A 36 -5.05 -5.53 -2.25
CA CYS A 36 -5.68 -5.34 -3.55
C CYS A 36 -6.31 -6.67 -4.00
N PRO A 37 -7.12 -6.69 -5.08
CA PRO A 37 -7.61 -7.95 -5.64
C PRO A 37 -6.47 -8.94 -5.93
N GLN A 38 -6.66 -10.20 -5.54
CA GLN A 38 -5.66 -11.26 -5.74
C GLN A 38 -5.36 -11.51 -7.23
N SER A 39 -6.37 -11.36 -8.08
CA SER A 39 -6.22 -11.38 -9.53
C SER A 39 -6.37 -9.97 -10.08
N LEU A 40 -5.37 -9.51 -10.83
CA LEU A 40 -5.37 -8.21 -11.50
C LEU A 40 -5.64 -8.43 -12.99
N ASP A 41 -6.69 -7.81 -13.51
CA ASP A 41 -6.93 -7.79 -14.96
C ASP A 41 -5.81 -7.01 -15.66
N ARG A 42 -5.45 -7.46 -16.86
CA ARG A 42 -4.34 -6.89 -17.61
C ARG A 42 -4.61 -5.43 -18.04
N HIS A 43 -5.85 -5.09 -18.36
CA HIS A 43 -6.23 -3.78 -18.88
C HIS A 43 -6.77 -2.85 -17.79
N ASP A 44 -7.54 -3.38 -16.84
CA ASP A 44 -8.14 -2.59 -15.75
C ASP A 44 -7.86 -3.22 -14.39
N ASN A 45 -6.87 -2.67 -13.70
CA ASN A 45 -6.60 -3.04 -12.32
C ASN A 45 -6.35 -1.82 -11.44
N ILE A 46 -6.36 -2.05 -10.14
CA ILE A 46 -6.24 -0.97 -9.16
C ILE A 46 -4.88 -0.27 -9.23
N LEU A 47 -3.80 -0.95 -9.63
CA LEU A 47 -2.49 -0.33 -9.78
C LEU A 47 -2.52 0.73 -10.88
N TRP A 48 -3.07 0.40 -12.05
CA TRP A 48 -3.23 1.34 -13.16
C TRP A 48 -4.11 2.52 -12.78
N ARG A 49 -5.26 2.25 -12.16
CA ARG A 49 -6.20 3.32 -11.77
C ARG A 49 -5.61 4.26 -10.73
N VAL A 50 -4.83 3.76 -9.77
CA VAL A 50 -4.14 4.60 -8.77
C VAL A 50 -3.03 5.42 -9.43
N LEU A 51 -2.19 4.81 -10.27
CA LEU A 51 -1.08 5.50 -10.92
C LEU A 51 -1.54 6.54 -11.96
N ASP A 52 -2.69 6.32 -12.59
CA ASP A 52 -3.32 7.26 -13.51
C ASP A 52 -4.14 8.36 -12.80
N THR A 53 -4.42 8.20 -11.49
CA THR A 53 -5.15 9.21 -10.72
C THR A 53 -4.18 10.26 -10.15
N PRO A 54 -4.17 11.51 -10.66
CA PRO A 54 -3.30 12.55 -10.13
C PRO A 54 -3.73 12.96 -8.72
N GLY A 55 -2.77 13.47 -7.93
CA GLY A 55 -3.02 14.00 -6.58
C GLY A 55 -2.83 12.99 -5.44
N LEU A 56 -2.62 11.70 -5.75
CA LEU A 56 -2.25 10.70 -4.77
C LEU A 56 -0.72 10.54 -4.67
N GLY A 57 -0.22 10.56 -3.43
CA GLY A 57 1.03 9.86 -3.10
C GLY A 57 0.74 8.38 -2.84
N VAL A 58 1.75 7.52 -2.92
CA VAL A 58 1.62 6.08 -2.67
C VAL A 58 2.61 5.67 -1.60
N SER A 59 2.18 4.87 -0.62
CA SER A 59 3.12 4.22 0.29
C SER A 59 3.50 2.83 -0.20
N LEU A 60 4.74 2.41 0.09
CA LEU A 60 5.30 1.11 -0.27
C LEU A 60 5.97 0.44 0.93
N ILE A 61 5.70 -0.85 1.09
CA ILE A 61 6.43 -1.74 2.00
C ILE A 61 7.62 -2.31 1.23
N HIS A 62 8.83 -1.98 1.65
CA HIS A 62 10.06 -2.21 0.87
C HIS A 62 10.93 -3.33 1.46
N ASP A 63 10.28 -4.43 1.83
CA ASP A 63 10.89 -5.61 2.47
C ASP A 63 11.16 -6.77 1.49
N THR A 64 10.89 -6.57 0.19
CA THR A 64 10.96 -7.55 -0.91
C THR A 64 9.94 -8.69 -0.87
N HIS A 65 9.13 -8.80 0.17
CA HIS A 65 8.08 -9.81 0.32
C HIS A 65 6.72 -9.24 -0.10
N HIS A 66 6.38 -8.05 0.39
CA HIS A 66 5.13 -7.36 0.06
C HIS A 66 5.16 -6.74 -1.35
N VAL A 67 6.33 -6.23 -1.75
CA VAL A 67 6.51 -5.58 -3.05
C VAL A 67 7.69 -6.19 -3.77
N ALA A 68 7.41 -6.81 -4.92
CA ALA A 68 8.45 -7.34 -5.78
C ALA A 68 9.43 -6.23 -6.22
N PRO A 69 10.75 -6.50 -6.31
CA PRO A 69 11.74 -5.49 -6.71
C PRO A 69 11.43 -4.80 -8.05
N ALA A 70 10.76 -5.50 -8.97
CA ALA A 70 10.33 -4.92 -10.24
C ALA A 70 9.27 -3.82 -10.07
N LEU A 71 8.24 -4.06 -9.27
CA LEU A 71 7.21 -3.07 -8.97
C LEU A 71 7.82 -1.87 -8.24
N PHE A 72 8.67 -2.11 -7.24
CA PHE A 72 9.38 -1.05 -6.52
C PHE A 72 10.12 -0.10 -7.47
N ARG A 73 10.93 -0.66 -8.39
CA ARG A 73 11.67 0.14 -9.38
C ARG A 73 10.76 0.85 -10.37
N LEU A 74 9.65 0.22 -10.79
CA LEU A 74 8.68 0.84 -11.68
C LEU A 74 8.07 2.08 -11.05
N ILE A 75 7.61 1.99 -9.80
CA ILE A 75 7.03 3.13 -9.08
C ILE A 75 8.03 4.29 -8.97
N HIS A 76 9.30 4.02 -8.68
CA HIS A 76 10.34 5.05 -8.60
C HIS A 76 10.71 5.69 -9.95
N ARG A 77 10.43 5.02 -11.07
CA ARG A 77 10.61 5.58 -12.41
C ARG A 77 9.39 6.37 -12.86
N THR A 78 8.21 5.98 -12.41
CA THR A 78 6.92 6.56 -12.82
C THR A 78 6.53 7.79 -11.99
N LEU A 79 6.76 7.77 -10.68
CA LEU A 79 6.34 8.82 -9.77
C LEU A 79 7.50 9.72 -9.35
N LYS A 80 7.18 10.97 -8.99
CA LYS A 80 8.15 11.89 -8.42
C LYS A 80 8.51 11.45 -6.99
N PRO A 81 9.74 11.69 -6.50
CA PRO A 81 10.16 11.25 -5.17
C PRO A 81 9.23 11.68 -4.03
N PHE A 82 8.68 12.91 -4.07
CA PHE A 82 7.77 13.40 -3.03
C PHE A 82 6.38 12.74 -3.03
N GLN A 83 6.05 11.96 -4.06
CA GLN A 83 4.81 11.17 -4.14
C GLN A 83 4.99 9.76 -3.59
N ILE A 84 6.21 9.35 -3.22
CA ILE A 84 6.51 8.01 -2.74
C ILE A 84 6.78 8.10 -1.24
N LEU A 85 6.02 7.35 -0.45
CA LEU A 85 6.22 7.22 0.99
C LEU A 85 6.71 5.80 1.31
N HIS A 86 7.78 5.69 2.09
CA HIS A 86 8.22 4.40 2.59
C HIS A 86 7.53 4.12 3.92
N THR A 87 6.96 2.92 4.06
CA THR A 87 6.43 2.42 5.32
C THR A 87 7.00 1.03 5.57
N THR A 88 7.13 0.65 6.84
CA THR A 88 7.45 -0.73 7.22
C THR A 88 6.21 -1.59 7.27
N ASP A 89 5.05 -0.99 7.57
CA ASP A 89 3.82 -1.69 8.00
C ASP A 89 4.10 -2.78 9.07
N ALA A 90 5.12 -2.51 9.90
CA ALA A 90 5.62 -3.47 10.86
C ALA A 90 4.63 -3.70 11.99
N MET A 91 4.59 -4.95 12.46
CA MET A 91 3.82 -5.38 13.62
C MET A 91 4.74 -5.71 14.80
N ALA A 92 4.17 -6.08 15.95
CA ALA A 92 4.90 -6.25 17.22
C ALA A 92 6.07 -7.25 17.17
N ALA A 93 6.10 -8.16 16.21
CA ALA A 93 7.18 -9.13 16.01
C ALA A 93 8.47 -8.52 15.44
N ALA A 94 8.42 -7.29 14.90
CA ALA A 94 9.59 -6.68 14.27
C ALA A 94 10.76 -6.58 15.25
N GLY A 95 11.81 -7.37 15.01
CA GLY A 95 13.00 -7.45 15.85
C GLY A 95 12.85 -8.29 17.14
N ALA A 96 11.71 -8.94 17.37
CA ALA A 96 11.44 -9.70 18.60
C ALA A 96 11.90 -11.17 18.56
N GLY A 97 12.24 -11.69 17.37
CA GLY A 97 12.55 -13.11 17.15
C GLY A 97 11.29 -13.97 16.91
N PRO A 98 11.47 -15.28 16.66
CA PRO A 98 10.37 -16.16 16.27
C PRO A 98 9.36 -16.38 17.41
N GLY A 99 8.08 -16.48 17.08
CA GLY A 99 7.04 -16.70 18.09
C GLY A 99 5.63 -16.30 17.63
N LEU A 100 4.68 -16.35 18.58
CA LEU A 100 3.31 -15.94 18.37
C LEU A 100 3.07 -14.51 18.86
N PHE A 101 2.54 -13.66 17.99
CA PHE A 101 2.28 -12.25 18.26
C PHE A 101 0.84 -11.87 17.96
N PRO A 102 0.20 -11.02 18.78
CA PRO A 102 -1.15 -10.54 18.51
C PRO A 102 -1.13 -9.46 17.40
N LEU A 103 -2.10 -9.53 16.49
CA LEU A 103 -2.42 -8.46 15.54
C LEU A 103 -3.94 -8.26 15.45
N GLY A 104 -4.44 -7.23 16.13
CA GLY A 104 -5.88 -7.01 16.29
C GLY A 104 -6.53 -8.22 16.97
N ARG A 105 -7.44 -8.90 16.26
CA ARG A 105 -8.12 -10.12 16.74
C ARG A 105 -7.41 -11.43 16.37
N HIS A 106 -6.32 -11.36 15.62
CA HIS A 106 -5.60 -12.52 15.10
C HIS A 106 -4.35 -12.80 15.94
N GLN A 107 -3.93 -14.06 15.99
CA GLN A 107 -2.58 -14.45 16.39
C GLN A 107 -1.81 -14.82 15.13
N LEU A 108 -0.62 -14.25 14.99
CA LEU A 108 0.28 -14.51 13.87
C LEU A 108 1.53 -15.20 14.41
N GLU A 109 1.94 -16.25 13.70
CA GLU A 109 3.23 -16.91 13.93
C GLU A 109 4.27 -16.25 13.03
N VAL A 110 5.42 -15.92 13.61
CA VAL A 110 6.60 -15.47 12.88
C VAL A 110 7.68 -16.53 13.03
N GLY A 111 8.15 -17.04 11.88
CA GLY A 111 9.14 -18.10 11.77
C GLY A 111 10.57 -17.66 12.09
N VAL A 112 11.49 -18.62 12.04
CA VAL A 112 12.93 -18.40 12.24
C VAL A 112 13.57 -17.54 11.15
N ASP A 113 12.94 -17.48 9.98
CA ASP A 113 13.25 -16.62 8.85
C ASP A 113 12.72 -15.19 9.02
N GLY A 114 11.92 -14.93 10.06
CA GLY A 114 11.38 -13.61 10.37
C GLY A 114 10.09 -13.26 9.63
N ILE A 115 9.39 -14.25 9.05
CA ILE A 115 8.09 -14.10 8.37
C ILE A 115 7.01 -14.90 9.07
#